data_AF-A0A971NLT0-F1
#
_entry.id   AF-A0A971NLT0-F1
#
_cell.length_a   1.000
_cell.length_b   1.000
_cell.length_c   1.000
_cell.angle_alpha   90.00
_cell.angle_beta   90.00
_cell.angle_gamma   90.00
#
_symmetry.space_group_name_H-M   'P 1'
#
loop_
_entity.id
_entity.type
_entity.pdbx_description
1 polymer ?
#
loop_
_entity_poly.entity_id
_entity_poly.type
_entity_poly.pdbx_seq_one_letter_code
_entity_poly.pdbx_strand_id
1 'polypeptide(L)'
;IKELVDSYNKVVSYIAAQNEAPGEGNATKPLYADTSLYTVKSTLRSIILSGVTGRDSGLDHLSLIGINIDKTGQLSINNAKLDGYLKSNFEDVVNLFSAQGTSTNSSLTYITSGINMAEGDYEVEITQTATKASAVGSGFSGALSEDATLTLISASGKEVTITLSAGWNIASIVNAINSGNTLGIVAENDGGQLRISSNTYGSSGEFTLSVSGGNLGLVDGTYTGLDVAGRIREQGSSDWMSMTGRGQILIGDDDQAVEGLRLRYTGSETGMIVFSFIKGVGDKLDKALHYMSDGIDGYVANKQKSLQNQMNNIDKKIDRMEMRLTKYQETLIAKYTAMERLLSQLQSQQSWLMNQISFMSGS
;
A
#
# COMPACT_ATOMS: atom_id res chain seq x y z
N ILE A 1 -2.91 13.17 14.94
CA ILE A 1 -4.37 13.16 15.30
C ILE A 1 -5.05 14.48 14.97
N LYS A 2 -4.62 15.64 15.50
CA LYS A 2 -5.26 16.94 15.19
C LYS A 2 -5.33 17.23 13.69
N GLU A 3 -4.22 17.07 12.97
CA GLU A 3 -4.17 17.27 11.52
C GLU A 3 -5.10 16.34 10.74
N LEU A 4 -5.29 15.09 11.21
CA LEU A 4 -6.25 14.15 10.64
C LEU A 4 -7.69 14.68 10.80
N VAL A 5 -8.04 15.13 12.00
CA VAL A 5 -9.36 15.72 12.29
C VAL A 5 -9.59 16.97 11.45
N ASP A 6 -8.61 17.87 11.38
CA ASP A 6 -8.71 19.10 10.59
C ASP A 6 -8.85 18.80 9.09
N SER A 7 -8.09 17.84 8.56
CA SER A 7 -8.15 17.46 7.15
C SER A 7 -9.47 16.77 6.80
N TYR A 8 -9.95 15.86 7.66
CA TYR A 8 -11.27 15.26 7.52
C TYR A 8 -12.38 16.33 7.52
N ASN A 9 -12.32 17.29 8.45
CA ASN A 9 -13.29 18.37 8.55
C ASN A 9 -13.27 19.29 7.32
N LYS A 10 -12.10 19.54 6.71
CA LYS A 10 -11.99 20.25 5.44
C LYS A 10 -12.72 19.52 4.32
N VAL A 11 -12.55 18.19 4.20
CA VAL A 11 -13.27 17.37 3.21
C VAL A 11 -14.77 17.42 3.44
N VAL A 12 -15.24 17.22 4.68
CA VAL A 12 -16.67 17.27 5.02
C VAL A 12 -17.27 18.65 4.73
N SER A 13 -16.54 19.72 5.05
CA SER A 13 -16.96 21.10 4.79
C SER A 13 -17.01 21.41 3.29
N TYR A 14 -16.03 20.92 2.52
CA TYR A 14 -16.03 21.05 1.07
C TYR A 14 -17.25 20.35 0.45
N ILE A 15 -17.54 19.10 0.86
CA ILE A 15 -18.70 18.35 0.37
C ILE A 15 -20.02 19.03 0.77
N ALA A 16 -20.10 19.55 2.01
CA ALA A 16 -21.28 20.30 2.47
C ALA A 16 -21.49 21.56 1.62
N ALA A 17 -20.43 22.33 1.38
CA ALA A 17 -20.48 23.51 0.54
C ALA A 17 -20.98 23.16 -0.87
N GLN A 18 -20.48 22.10 -1.51
CA GLN A 18 -20.96 21.70 -2.86
C GLN A 18 -22.47 21.38 -2.90
N ASN A 19 -23.06 20.96 -1.78
CA ASN A 19 -24.47 20.55 -1.70
C ASN A 19 -25.39 21.62 -1.10
N GLU A 20 -24.91 22.86 -0.93
CA GLU A 20 -25.78 23.99 -0.58
C GLU A 20 -26.73 24.29 -1.74
N ALA A 21 -28.03 24.31 -1.45
CA ALA A 21 -29.04 24.70 -2.43
C ALA A 21 -28.78 26.15 -2.89
N PRO A 22 -28.83 26.43 -4.21
CA PRO A 22 -28.68 27.79 -4.68
C PRO A 22 -29.83 28.65 -4.16
N GLY A 23 -29.51 29.86 -3.69
CA GLY A 23 -30.54 30.88 -3.46
C GLY A 23 -31.23 31.25 -4.77
N GLU A 24 -32.43 31.82 -4.69
CA GLU A 24 -33.22 32.20 -5.87
C GLU A 24 -32.39 33.05 -6.85
N GLY A 25 -32.35 32.64 -8.13
CA GLY A 25 -31.57 33.30 -9.18
C GLY A 25 -30.08 32.94 -9.25
N ASN A 26 -29.56 32.10 -8.35
CA ASN A 26 -28.16 31.66 -8.39
C ASN A 26 -27.97 30.33 -9.13
N ALA A 27 -26.81 30.15 -9.76
CA ALA A 27 -26.43 28.89 -10.37
C ALA A 27 -26.15 27.81 -9.31
N THR A 28 -26.53 26.57 -9.59
CA THR A 28 -26.12 25.39 -8.80
C THR A 28 -24.61 25.22 -8.85
N LYS A 29 -24.01 24.83 -7.73
CA LYS A 29 -22.57 24.49 -7.70
C LYS A 29 -22.29 23.29 -8.63
N PRO A 30 -21.07 23.19 -9.20
CA PRO A 30 -20.76 22.18 -10.22
C PRO A 30 -20.99 20.73 -9.77
N LEU A 31 -20.84 20.44 -8.48
CA LEU A 31 -21.00 19.10 -7.90
C LEU A 31 -22.25 18.98 -7.02
N TYR A 32 -23.22 19.88 -7.18
CA TYR A 32 -24.48 19.83 -6.45
C TYR A 32 -25.19 18.51 -6.72
N ALA A 33 -25.61 17.83 -5.64
CA ALA A 33 -26.25 16.51 -5.70
C ALA A 33 -25.39 15.39 -6.33
N ASP A 34 -24.06 15.53 -6.38
CA ASP A 34 -23.20 14.47 -6.90
C ASP A 34 -23.13 13.28 -5.93
N THR A 35 -23.69 12.14 -6.37
CA THR A 35 -23.67 10.86 -5.67
C THR A 35 -22.26 10.38 -5.27
N SER A 36 -21.20 10.76 -5.99
CA SER A 36 -19.83 10.37 -5.65
C SER A 36 -19.34 11.06 -4.38
N LEU A 37 -19.66 12.34 -4.19
CA LEU A 37 -19.31 13.09 -2.98
C LEU A 37 -20.04 12.53 -1.76
N TYR A 38 -21.30 12.12 -1.93
CA TYR A 38 -22.03 11.42 -0.87
C TYR A 38 -21.40 10.08 -0.52
N THR A 39 -20.96 9.31 -1.52
CA THR A 39 -20.27 8.02 -1.33
C THR A 39 -18.98 8.21 -0.54
N VAL A 40 -18.15 9.19 -0.92
CA VAL A 40 -16.93 9.56 -0.18
C VAL A 40 -17.24 9.92 1.27
N LYS A 41 -18.19 10.85 1.49
CA LYS A 41 -18.59 11.27 2.85
C LYS A 41 -19.07 10.08 3.68
N SER A 42 -19.91 9.22 3.12
CA SER A 42 -20.46 8.06 3.82
C SER A 42 -19.39 7.03 4.18
N THR A 43 -18.44 6.77 3.27
CA THR A 43 -17.33 5.82 3.49
C THR A 43 -16.41 6.31 4.59
N LEU A 44 -15.93 7.56 4.50
CA LEU A 44 -15.05 8.14 5.51
C LEU A 44 -15.73 8.19 6.89
N ARG A 45 -17.01 8.57 6.93
CA ARG A 45 -17.82 8.56 8.16
C ARG A 45 -17.97 7.15 8.73
N SER A 46 -18.24 6.15 7.89
CA SER A 46 -18.38 4.76 8.32
C SER A 46 -17.09 4.23 8.93
N ILE A 47 -15.93 4.59 8.37
CA ILE A 47 -14.62 4.19 8.89
C ILE A 47 -14.33 4.85 10.24
N ILE A 48 -14.58 6.15 10.38
CA ILE A 48 -14.39 6.85 11.67
C ILE A 48 -15.30 6.28 12.77
N LEU A 49 -16.50 5.84 12.41
CA LEU A 49 -17.45 5.21 13.32
C LEU A 49 -17.19 3.71 13.51
N SER A 50 -16.28 3.11 12.73
CA SER A 50 -16.02 1.68 12.83
C SER A 50 -15.27 1.36 14.12
N GLY A 51 -15.67 0.26 14.75
CA GLY A 51 -14.94 -0.32 15.86
C GLY A 51 -13.68 -1.02 15.37
N VAL A 52 -12.64 -0.98 16.20
CA VAL A 52 -11.44 -1.80 16.12
C VAL A 52 -11.59 -2.91 17.16
N THR A 53 -12.26 -3.98 16.76
CA THR A 53 -12.60 -5.13 17.62
C THR A 53 -11.46 -6.15 17.64
N GLY A 54 -11.40 -6.99 18.69
CA GLY A 54 -10.39 -8.05 18.83
C GLY A 54 -9.34 -7.81 19.93
N ARG A 55 -9.71 -7.04 20.97
CA ARG A 55 -8.87 -6.78 22.15
C ARG A 55 -9.68 -6.82 23.43
N ASP A 56 -9.01 -7.16 24.54
CA ASP A 56 -9.57 -7.13 25.90
C ASP A 56 -9.66 -5.72 26.52
N SER A 57 -9.07 -4.69 25.90
CA SER A 57 -8.97 -3.35 26.52
C SER A 57 -10.29 -2.57 26.54
N GLY A 58 -11.31 -2.99 25.79
CA GLY A 58 -12.59 -2.28 25.67
C GLY A 58 -12.50 -0.91 25.00
N LEU A 59 -11.33 -0.51 24.50
CA LEU A 59 -11.10 0.71 23.71
C LEU A 59 -11.14 0.38 22.23
N ASP A 60 -12.35 0.24 21.70
CA ASP A 60 -12.61 -0.16 20.31
C ASP A 60 -13.08 1.00 19.41
N HIS A 61 -13.50 2.14 19.96
CA HIS A 61 -13.97 3.29 19.18
C HIS A 61 -13.21 4.58 19.48
N LEU A 62 -13.01 5.42 18.46
CA LEU A 62 -12.36 6.75 18.59
C LEU A 62 -13.07 7.69 19.58
N SER A 63 -14.38 7.56 19.74
CA SER A 63 -15.16 8.33 20.72
C SER A 63 -14.75 8.04 22.18
N LEU A 64 -14.26 6.83 22.45
CA LEU A 64 -13.78 6.45 23.77
C LEU A 64 -12.52 7.22 24.16
N ILE A 65 -11.65 7.55 23.20
CA ILE A 65 -10.47 8.39 23.43
C ILE A 65 -10.75 9.89 23.26
N GLY A 66 -12.01 10.28 23.03
CA GLY A 66 -12.42 11.68 22.99
C GLY A 66 -12.49 12.31 21.61
N ILE A 67 -12.42 11.51 20.53
CA ILE A 67 -12.63 11.98 19.17
C ILE A 67 -14.08 11.70 18.79
N ASN A 68 -14.91 12.74 18.78
CA ASN A 68 -16.35 12.62 18.58
C ASN A 68 -16.76 13.14 17.21
N ILE A 69 -17.82 12.55 16.64
CA ILE A 69 -18.46 13.03 15.42
C ILE A 69 -19.84 13.59 15.73
N ASP A 70 -20.17 14.74 15.16
CA ASP A 70 -21.48 15.38 15.33
C ASP A 70 -22.51 14.94 14.27
N LYS A 71 -23.72 15.53 14.35
CA LYS A 71 -24.81 15.24 13.39
C LYS A 71 -24.51 15.71 11.97
N THR A 72 -23.64 16.70 11.79
CA THR A 72 -23.23 17.21 10.48
C THR A 72 -22.15 16.33 9.84
N GLY A 73 -21.53 15.47 10.65
CA GLY A 73 -20.42 14.61 10.31
C GLY A 73 -19.08 15.27 10.53
N GLN A 74 -18.98 16.35 11.31
CA GLN A 74 -17.70 16.97 11.68
C GLN A 74 -17.12 16.31 12.92
N LEU A 75 -15.79 16.21 12.96
CA LEU A 75 -15.04 15.69 14.09
C LEU A 75 -14.64 16.80 15.07
N SER A 76 -14.63 16.44 16.33
CA SER A 76 -14.18 17.27 17.45
C SER A 76 -13.30 16.45 18.40
N ILE A 77 -12.34 17.11 19.04
CA ILE A 77 -11.43 16.47 20.00
C ILE A 77 -11.72 17.01 21.40
N ASN A 78 -11.97 16.11 22.35
CA ASN A 78 -11.87 16.41 23.77
C ASN A 78 -10.41 16.24 24.20
N ASN A 79 -9.65 17.34 24.23
CA ASN A 79 -8.22 17.34 24.53
C ASN A 79 -7.92 16.71 25.90
N ALA A 80 -8.71 17.02 26.94
CA ALA A 80 -8.47 16.47 28.27
C ALA A 80 -8.59 14.94 28.31
N LYS A 81 -9.58 14.38 27.59
CA LYS A 81 -9.77 12.93 27.51
C LYS A 81 -8.65 12.28 26.69
N LEU A 82 -8.34 12.85 25.52
CA LEU A 82 -7.29 12.35 24.64
C LEU A 82 -5.92 12.37 25.33
N ASP A 83 -5.57 13.49 25.96
CA ASP A 83 -4.30 13.65 26.70
C ASP A 83 -4.21 12.68 27.88
N GLY A 84 -5.33 12.35 28.52
CA GLY A 84 -5.40 11.31 29.54
C GLY A 84 -4.99 9.95 29.00
N TYR A 85 -5.64 9.48 27.93
CA TYR A 85 -5.32 8.19 27.30
C TYR A 85 -3.92 8.14 26.68
N LEU A 86 -3.44 9.24 26.09
CA LEU A 86 -2.07 9.31 25.58
C LEU A 86 -1.01 9.14 26.68
N LYS A 87 -1.32 9.50 27.92
CA LYS A 87 -0.41 9.32 29.06
C LYS A 87 -0.51 7.95 29.71
N SER A 88 -1.72 7.40 29.86
CA SER A 88 -1.93 6.15 30.60
C SER A 88 -2.01 4.90 29.72
N ASN A 89 -2.40 5.05 28.46
CA ASN A 89 -2.77 3.96 27.55
C ASN A 89 -2.31 4.27 26.11
N PHE A 90 -1.08 4.77 25.96
CA PHE A 90 -0.54 5.20 24.67
C PHE A 90 -0.71 4.13 23.59
N GLU A 91 -0.37 2.88 23.88
CA GLU A 91 -0.49 1.81 22.88
C GLU A 91 -1.91 1.50 22.50
N ASP A 92 -2.88 1.57 23.41
CA ASP A 92 -4.29 1.42 23.03
C ASP A 92 -4.74 2.53 22.07
N VAL A 93 -4.21 3.76 22.23
CA VAL A 93 -4.44 4.84 21.26
C VAL A 93 -3.78 4.53 19.92
N VAL A 94 -2.53 4.05 19.90
CA VAL A 94 -1.83 3.66 18.65
C VAL A 94 -2.59 2.55 17.92
N ASN A 95 -3.09 1.55 18.66
CA ASN A 95 -3.87 0.43 18.14
C ASN A 95 -5.18 0.86 17.47
N LEU A 96 -5.79 1.95 17.92
CA LEU A 96 -7.00 2.48 17.28
C LEU A 96 -6.73 3.06 15.89
N PHE A 97 -5.49 3.46 15.58
CA PHE A 97 -5.14 4.08 14.30
C PHE A 97 -4.37 3.15 13.37
N SER A 98 -3.45 2.36 13.91
CA SER A 98 -2.54 1.52 13.11
C SER A 98 -3.03 0.09 12.98
N ALA A 99 -2.61 -0.59 11.91
CA ALA A 99 -2.79 -2.03 11.78
C ALA A 99 -1.92 -2.76 12.81
N GLN A 100 -2.45 -3.84 13.37
CA GLN A 100 -1.81 -4.61 14.43
C GLN A 100 -1.92 -6.10 14.16
N GLY A 101 -0.89 -6.82 14.60
CA GLY A 101 -0.88 -8.27 14.62
C GLY A 101 -0.52 -8.80 16.01
N THR A 102 -1.30 -9.74 16.51
CA THR A 102 -1.05 -10.46 17.77
C THR A 102 -0.83 -11.94 17.49
N SER A 103 -0.10 -12.61 18.38
CA SER A 103 0.26 -14.02 18.22
C SER A 103 0.12 -14.73 19.57
N THR A 104 -0.26 -16.02 19.53
CA THR A 104 -0.24 -16.88 20.73
C THR A 104 1.19 -17.21 21.20
N ASN A 105 2.18 -17.02 20.32
CA ASN A 105 3.59 -17.23 20.60
C ASN A 105 4.37 -15.91 20.52
N SER A 106 5.03 -15.53 21.61
CA SER A 106 5.81 -14.28 21.73
C SER A 106 7.03 -14.22 20.83
N SER A 107 7.51 -15.36 20.32
CA SER A 107 8.59 -15.42 19.33
C SER A 107 8.14 -14.97 17.94
N LEU A 108 6.84 -14.97 17.63
CA LEU A 108 6.31 -14.46 16.36
C LEU A 108 5.73 -13.05 16.60
N THR A 109 6.33 -12.05 15.97
CA THR A 109 5.94 -10.64 16.15
C THR A 109 5.61 -9.99 14.82
N TYR A 110 4.54 -9.20 14.80
CA TYR A 110 4.11 -8.42 13.64
C TYR A 110 5.04 -7.24 13.40
N ILE A 111 5.34 -6.94 12.12
CA ILE A 111 6.09 -5.74 11.73
C ILE A 111 5.22 -4.82 10.88
N THR A 112 4.64 -5.34 9.79
CA THR A 112 3.84 -4.56 8.85
C THR A 112 2.96 -5.49 8.02
N SER A 113 1.96 -4.91 7.35
CA SER A 113 1.02 -5.59 6.47
C SER A 113 0.83 -4.79 5.19
N GLY A 114 0.50 -5.46 4.09
CA GLY A 114 0.00 -4.77 2.91
C GLY A 114 -1.37 -4.14 3.14
N ILE A 115 -1.66 -3.08 2.37
CA ILE A 115 -2.93 -2.35 2.42
C ILE A 115 -4.15 -3.24 2.11
N ASN A 116 -3.93 -4.34 1.39
CA ASN A 116 -4.97 -5.26 0.95
C ASN A 116 -5.25 -6.41 1.91
N MET A 117 -4.35 -6.71 2.85
CA MET A 117 -4.52 -7.79 3.81
C MET A 117 -5.86 -7.67 4.55
N ALA A 118 -6.59 -8.77 4.70
CA ALA A 118 -7.87 -8.80 5.38
C ALA A 118 -7.70 -8.95 6.90
N GLU A 119 -8.55 -8.29 7.68
CA GLU A 119 -8.65 -8.54 9.13
C GLU A 119 -9.12 -9.97 9.38
N GLY A 120 -8.57 -10.65 10.38
CA GLY A 120 -8.97 -12.02 10.72
C GLY A 120 -7.92 -12.81 11.48
N ASP A 121 -8.26 -14.05 11.79
CA ASP A 121 -7.37 -15.03 12.40
C ASP A 121 -6.70 -15.89 11.32
N TYR A 122 -5.41 -16.13 11.50
CA TYR A 122 -4.53 -16.85 10.60
C TYR A 122 -3.74 -17.91 11.36
N GLU A 123 -3.30 -18.92 10.62
CA GLU A 123 -2.36 -19.92 11.10
C GLU A 123 -1.05 -19.77 10.32
N VAL A 124 0.04 -19.58 11.05
CA VAL A 124 1.40 -19.49 10.52
C VAL A 124 2.12 -20.79 10.86
N GLU A 125 2.57 -21.51 9.84
CA GLU A 125 3.41 -22.69 10.02
C GLU A 125 4.87 -22.30 9.84
N ILE A 126 5.67 -22.45 10.89
CA ILE A 126 7.13 -22.38 10.80
C ILE A 126 7.64 -23.76 10.40
N THR A 127 8.21 -23.88 9.22
CA THR A 127 8.78 -25.14 8.69
C THR A 127 10.29 -25.22 8.90
N GLN A 128 10.95 -24.09 9.13
CA GLN A 128 12.39 -24.01 9.40
C GLN A 128 12.71 -22.79 10.25
N THR A 129 13.61 -22.95 11.22
CA THR A 129 14.09 -21.84 12.05
C THR A 129 15.32 -21.18 11.44
N ALA A 130 15.48 -19.88 11.69
CA ALA A 130 16.62 -19.14 11.21
C ALA A 130 17.89 -19.51 12.01
N THR A 131 19.01 -19.69 11.32
CA THR A 131 20.32 -19.92 11.95
C THR A 131 21.36 -18.93 11.44
N LYS A 132 22.44 -18.78 12.21
CA LYS A 132 23.63 -18.03 11.80
C LYS A 132 24.62 -19.00 11.16
N ALA A 133 25.35 -18.56 10.14
CA ALA A 133 26.51 -19.29 9.66
C ALA A 133 27.50 -19.49 10.82
N SER A 134 28.01 -20.71 11.00
CA SER A 134 28.91 -21.04 12.10
C SER A 134 29.91 -22.10 11.69
N ALA A 135 31.18 -21.83 11.95
CA ALA A 135 32.29 -22.76 11.84
C ALA A 135 32.86 -23.01 13.24
N VAL A 136 32.80 -24.25 13.70
CA VAL A 136 33.32 -24.63 15.02
C VAL A 136 34.60 -25.43 14.80
N GLY A 137 35.69 -24.94 15.37
CA GLY A 137 36.98 -25.59 15.31
C GLY A 137 37.03 -26.88 16.13
N SER A 138 37.96 -27.76 15.78
CA SER A 138 38.27 -28.97 16.53
C SER A 138 39.78 -29.18 16.60
N GLY A 139 40.28 -29.57 17.77
CA GLY A 139 41.70 -29.93 17.94
C GLY A 139 42.67 -28.77 18.17
N PHE A 140 42.19 -27.52 18.35
CA PHE A 140 43.05 -26.46 18.89
C PHE A 140 43.32 -26.74 20.37
N SER A 141 44.58 -26.64 20.81
CA SER A 141 44.95 -26.78 22.22
C SER A 141 46.19 -25.97 22.58
N GLY A 142 46.18 -25.33 23.75
CA GLY A 142 47.31 -24.56 24.25
C GLY A 142 47.55 -23.27 23.48
N ALA A 143 48.58 -23.25 22.63
CA ALA A 143 48.99 -22.11 21.84
C ALA A 143 49.26 -22.53 20.39
N LEU A 144 49.13 -21.57 19.48
CA LEU A 144 49.39 -21.77 18.06
C LEU A 144 50.86 -22.18 17.85
N SER A 145 51.09 -23.29 17.16
CA SER A 145 52.45 -23.86 17.00
C SER A 145 53.31 -23.10 15.99
N GLU A 146 52.69 -22.47 15.00
CA GLU A 146 53.32 -21.76 13.88
C GLU A 146 52.45 -20.56 13.49
N ASP A 147 52.99 -19.58 12.76
CA ASP A 147 52.18 -18.48 12.25
C ASP A 147 51.06 -19.02 11.34
N ALA A 148 49.87 -18.40 11.42
CA ALA A 148 48.72 -18.72 10.59
C ALA A 148 48.14 -17.47 9.96
N THR A 149 47.51 -17.63 8.80
CA THR A 149 46.75 -16.57 8.14
C THR A 149 45.33 -17.07 7.93
N LEU A 150 44.37 -16.36 8.53
CA LEU A 150 42.94 -16.58 8.35
C LEU A 150 42.39 -15.57 7.35
N THR A 151 41.81 -16.05 6.27
CA THR A 151 41.08 -15.21 5.31
C THR A 151 39.58 -15.47 5.46
N LEU A 152 38.81 -14.40 5.59
CA LEU A 152 37.35 -14.40 5.68
C LEU A 152 36.77 -13.62 4.50
N ILE A 153 35.82 -14.22 3.79
CA ILE A 153 35.09 -13.59 2.68
C ILE A 153 33.61 -13.56 3.04
N SER A 154 32.99 -12.39 3.10
CA SER A 154 31.54 -12.25 3.36
C SER A 154 30.69 -12.65 2.16
N ALA A 155 29.38 -12.86 2.36
CA ALA A 155 28.41 -13.08 1.28
C ALA A 155 28.42 -12.02 0.16
N SER A 156 28.84 -10.78 0.49
CA SER A 156 29.01 -9.69 -0.47
C SER A 156 30.34 -9.68 -1.22
N GLY A 157 31.21 -10.67 -0.99
CA GLY A 157 32.53 -10.80 -1.61
C GLY A 157 33.62 -9.91 -1.00
N LYS A 158 33.37 -9.26 0.14
CA LYS A 158 34.41 -8.48 0.84
C LYS A 158 35.32 -9.44 1.59
N GLU A 159 36.63 -9.22 1.45
CA GLU A 159 37.66 -10.06 2.03
C GLU A 159 38.39 -9.32 3.16
N VAL A 160 38.69 -10.06 4.23
CA VAL A 160 39.59 -9.64 5.31
C VAL A 160 40.57 -10.77 5.57
N THR A 161 41.85 -10.42 5.62
CA THR A 161 42.94 -11.35 5.95
C THR A 161 43.56 -10.95 7.29
N ILE A 162 43.64 -11.91 8.21
CA ILE A 162 44.12 -11.73 9.59
C ILE A 162 45.34 -12.63 9.77
N THR A 163 46.46 -12.02 10.15
CA THR A 163 47.68 -12.74 10.52
C THR A 163 47.67 -13.06 12.01
N LEU A 164 48.03 -14.29 12.34
CA LEU A 164 48.07 -14.84 13.70
C LEU A 164 49.47 -15.38 13.95
N SER A 165 50.10 -15.00 15.06
CA SER A 165 51.48 -15.41 15.35
C SER A 165 51.57 -16.66 16.19
N ALA A 166 52.64 -17.43 15.98
CA ALA A 166 53.03 -18.55 16.83
C ALA A 166 53.11 -18.12 18.31
N GLY A 167 52.70 -19.02 19.21
CA GLY A 167 52.62 -18.78 20.64
C GLY A 167 51.34 -18.08 21.11
N TRP A 168 50.46 -17.61 20.22
CA TRP A 168 49.18 -17.04 20.63
C TRP A 168 48.23 -18.10 21.17
N ASN A 169 47.59 -17.80 22.30
CA ASN A 169 46.51 -18.61 22.85
C ASN A 169 45.17 -18.25 22.18
N ILE A 170 44.12 -19.02 22.48
CA ILE A 170 42.79 -18.80 21.88
C ILE A 170 42.22 -17.41 22.16
N ALA A 171 42.50 -16.81 23.33
CA ALA A 171 42.02 -15.47 23.65
C ALA A 171 42.70 -14.40 22.78
N SER A 172 44.01 -14.51 22.56
CA SER A 172 44.75 -13.65 21.64
C SER A 172 44.26 -13.80 20.20
N ILE A 173 43.98 -15.03 19.76
CA ILE A 173 43.44 -15.31 18.42
C ILE A 173 42.05 -14.69 18.26
N VAL A 174 41.14 -14.94 19.19
CA VAL A 174 39.78 -14.36 19.20
C VAL A 174 39.84 -12.83 19.15
N ASN A 175 40.69 -12.22 19.97
CA ASN A 175 40.86 -10.76 19.99
C ASN A 175 41.40 -10.24 18.65
N ALA A 176 42.38 -10.91 18.05
CA ALA A 176 42.95 -10.52 16.76
C ALA A 176 41.90 -10.59 15.64
N ILE A 177 41.10 -11.66 15.59
CA ILE A 177 40.03 -11.82 14.62
C ILE A 177 38.97 -10.72 14.80
N ASN A 178 38.48 -10.52 16.02
CA ASN A 178 37.43 -9.54 16.28
C ASN A 178 37.89 -8.09 16.10
N SER A 179 39.16 -7.77 16.36
CA SER A 179 39.69 -6.41 16.14
C SER A 179 39.99 -6.13 14.68
N GLY A 180 40.40 -7.16 13.92
CA GLY A 180 40.76 -7.05 12.50
C GLY A 180 39.57 -7.14 11.53
N ASN A 181 38.39 -7.57 12.01
CA ASN A 181 37.28 -7.92 11.15
C ASN A 181 36.10 -6.93 11.21
N THR A 182 35.70 -6.40 10.05
CA THR A 182 34.55 -5.50 9.88
C THR A 182 33.38 -6.14 9.13
N LEU A 183 33.49 -7.43 8.79
CA LEU A 183 32.52 -8.16 7.97
C LEU A 183 31.27 -8.63 8.75
N GLY A 184 31.16 -8.29 10.04
CA GLY A 184 30.08 -8.78 10.89
C GLY A 184 30.20 -10.26 11.22
N ILE A 185 31.41 -10.82 11.15
CA ILE A 185 31.72 -12.19 11.59
C ILE A 185 32.48 -12.07 12.92
N VAL A 186 32.15 -12.91 13.89
CA VAL A 186 32.69 -12.86 15.25
C VAL A 186 33.37 -14.19 15.56
N ALA A 187 34.54 -14.11 16.16
CA ALA A 187 35.22 -15.23 16.78
C ALA A 187 34.94 -15.27 18.29
N GLU A 188 34.87 -16.47 18.84
CA GLU A 188 34.79 -16.70 20.28
C GLU A 188 35.51 -17.99 20.70
N ASN A 189 35.75 -18.10 22.01
CA ASN A 189 36.28 -19.30 22.63
C ASN A 189 35.10 -20.16 23.14
N ASP A 190 34.81 -21.25 22.43
CA ASP A 190 33.78 -22.22 22.78
C ASP A 190 34.46 -23.48 23.36
N GLY A 191 34.53 -23.57 24.70
CA GLY A 191 35.09 -24.73 25.38
C GLY A 191 36.58 -25.02 25.07
N GLY A 192 37.36 -24.01 24.69
CA GLY A 192 38.76 -24.14 24.27
C GLY A 192 38.95 -24.29 22.76
N GLN A 193 37.87 -24.29 21.98
CA GLN A 193 37.90 -24.32 20.52
C GLN A 193 37.49 -22.97 19.94
N LEU A 194 38.03 -22.64 18.77
CA LEU A 194 37.69 -21.42 18.06
C LEU A 194 36.34 -21.60 17.36
N ARG A 195 35.34 -20.79 17.70
CA ARG A 195 34.08 -20.70 16.96
C ARG A 195 34.04 -19.40 16.20
N ILE A 196 33.82 -19.45 14.89
CA ILE A 196 33.59 -18.30 14.02
C ILE A 196 32.12 -18.30 13.63
N SER A 197 31.42 -17.19 13.77
CA SER A 197 29.99 -17.12 13.45
C SER A 197 29.58 -15.76 12.91
N SER A 198 28.57 -15.73 12.05
CA SER A 198 28.00 -14.48 11.56
C SER A 198 27.16 -13.77 12.64
N ASN A 199 27.15 -12.45 12.63
CA ASN A 199 26.20 -11.67 13.43
C ASN A 199 24.78 -11.67 12.85
N THR A 200 24.65 -12.00 11.57
CA THR A 200 23.38 -11.96 10.83
C THR A 200 22.81 -13.38 10.70
N TYR A 201 21.50 -13.50 10.90
CA TYR A 201 20.76 -14.73 10.62
C TYR A 201 20.52 -14.89 9.11
N GLY A 202 20.43 -16.13 8.65
CA GLY A 202 20.06 -16.44 7.28
C GLY A 202 21.22 -16.48 6.30
N SER A 203 20.86 -16.68 5.03
CA SER A 203 21.81 -16.76 3.92
C SER A 203 22.66 -15.49 3.78
N SER A 204 22.13 -14.33 4.13
CA SER A 204 22.87 -13.05 4.12
C SER A 204 24.07 -13.02 5.10
N GLY A 205 24.09 -13.93 6.08
CA GLY A 205 25.19 -14.10 7.02
C GLY A 205 26.27 -15.07 6.53
N GLU A 206 26.18 -15.60 5.30
CA GLU A 206 27.17 -16.52 4.73
C GLU A 206 28.59 -15.92 4.77
N PHE A 207 29.56 -16.79 5.05
CA PHE A 207 30.96 -16.46 4.88
C PHE A 207 31.76 -17.68 4.40
N THR A 208 32.82 -17.42 3.64
CA THR A 208 33.85 -18.40 3.34
C THR A 208 35.06 -18.13 4.22
N LEU A 209 35.62 -19.17 4.82
CA LEU A 209 36.87 -19.08 5.56
C LEU A 209 37.92 -19.96 4.91
N SER A 210 39.17 -19.51 4.93
CA SER A 210 40.33 -20.34 4.64
C SER A 210 41.46 -20.06 5.62
N VAL A 211 42.20 -21.10 5.98
CA VAL A 211 43.33 -21.03 6.91
C VAL A 211 44.58 -21.56 6.22
N SER A 212 45.66 -20.79 6.26
CA SER A 212 47.00 -21.23 5.84
C SER A 212 47.99 -21.12 6.99
N GLY A 213 48.96 -22.04 7.06
CA GLY A 213 49.90 -22.12 8.19
C GLY A 213 49.31 -22.88 9.38
N GLY A 214 49.63 -22.44 10.61
CA GLY A 214 49.30 -23.12 11.87
C GLY A 214 47.85 -23.63 12.01
N ASN A 215 47.66 -24.68 12.81
CA ASN A 215 46.36 -25.34 12.96
C ASN A 215 45.41 -24.58 13.90
N LEU A 216 44.35 -23.99 13.35
CA LEU A 216 43.26 -23.35 14.11
C LEU A 216 42.10 -24.31 14.43
N GLY A 217 42.16 -25.55 13.95
CA GLY A 217 41.09 -26.53 14.08
C GLY A 217 39.88 -26.27 13.19
N LEU A 218 39.91 -25.22 12.36
CA LEU A 218 38.85 -24.87 11.41
C LEU A 218 39.03 -25.63 10.09
N VAL A 219 37.92 -25.85 9.40
CA VAL A 219 37.91 -26.45 8.06
C VAL A 219 37.60 -25.37 7.04
N ASP A 220 38.43 -25.28 6.01
CA ASP A 220 38.22 -24.38 4.88
C ASP A 220 36.89 -24.67 4.19
N GLY A 221 36.14 -23.62 3.88
CA GLY A 221 34.86 -23.78 3.19
C GLY A 221 33.91 -22.61 3.40
N THR A 222 32.75 -22.74 2.76
CA THR A 222 31.64 -21.80 2.86
C THR A 222 30.64 -22.27 3.90
N TYR A 223 30.32 -21.40 4.84
CA TYR A 223 29.38 -21.64 5.93
C TYR A 223 28.16 -20.76 5.73
N THR A 224 26.98 -21.36 5.75
CA THR A 224 25.70 -20.68 5.46
C THR A 224 24.82 -20.66 6.71
N GLY A 225 24.15 -19.53 6.92
CA GLY A 225 23.01 -19.46 7.82
C GLY A 225 21.75 -19.87 7.06
N LEU A 226 20.76 -20.37 7.79
CA LEU A 226 19.45 -20.72 7.23
C LEU A 226 18.47 -19.59 7.51
N ASP A 227 17.70 -19.18 6.51
CA ASP A 227 16.60 -18.24 6.70
C ASP A 227 15.42 -18.98 7.39
N VAL A 228 14.59 -18.24 8.12
CA VAL A 228 13.31 -18.79 8.60
C VAL A 228 12.47 -19.19 7.39
N ALA A 229 11.82 -20.35 7.41
CA ALA A 229 10.86 -20.73 6.37
C ALA A 229 9.51 -21.03 7.01
N GLY A 230 8.46 -20.72 6.26
CA GLY A 230 7.11 -20.93 6.70
C GLY A 230 6.07 -20.55 5.66
N ARG A 231 4.82 -20.69 6.04
CA ARG A 231 3.64 -20.37 5.23
C ARG A 231 2.49 -19.94 6.12
N ILE A 232 1.48 -19.30 5.54
CA ILE A 232 0.35 -18.74 6.28
C ILE A 232 -0.96 -19.08 5.58
N ARG A 233 -2.04 -19.25 6.35
CA ARG A 233 -3.40 -19.39 5.82
C ARG A 233 -4.41 -18.72 6.75
N GLU A 234 -5.56 -18.35 6.21
CA GLU A 234 -6.70 -17.96 7.03
C GLU A 234 -7.17 -19.15 7.88
N GLN A 235 -7.56 -18.90 9.12
CA GLN A 235 -7.99 -19.95 10.03
C GLN A 235 -9.21 -20.69 9.45
N GLY A 236 -9.11 -22.01 9.38
CA GLY A 236 -10.14 -22.87 8.78
C GLY A 236 -10.06 -23.02 7.26
N SER A 237 -9.16 -22.30 6.57
CA SER A 237 -8.88 -22.52 5.16
C SER A 237 -7.97 -23.74 4.93
N SER A 238 -8.12 -24.42 3.80
CA SER A 238 -7.17 -25.43 3.32
C SER A 238 -5.99 -24.83 2.55
N ASP A 239 -6.14 -23.60 2.08
CA ASP A 239 -5.28 -23.02 1.06
C ASP A 239 -4.15 -22.23 1.73
N TRP A 240 -2.92 -22.68 1.48
CA TRP A 240 -1.72 -22.05 1.99
C TRP A 240 -1.24 -20.94 1.06
N MET A 241 -0.93 -19.80 1.65
CA MET A 241 -0.20 -18.71 1.03
C MET A 241 1.28 -18.84 1.40
N SER A 242 2.14 -18.53 0.44
CA SER A 242 3.58 -18.71 0.58
C SER A 242 4.23 -17.48 1.23
N MET A 243 5.33 -17.73 1.92
CA MET A 243 6.12 -16.68 2.54
C MET A 243 7.61 -16.90 2.26
N THR A 244 8.28 -15.85 1.83
CA THR A 244 9.73 -15.83 1.66
C THR A 244 10.44 -15.47 2.96
N GLY A 245 11.37 -16.33 3.38
CA GLY A 245 12.28 -16.11 4.49
C GLY A 245 13.43 -15.17 4.18
N ARG A 246 13.74 -14.25 5.09
CA ARG A 246 14.97 -13.43 5.10
C ARG A 246 15.47 -13.20 6.52
N GLY A 247 16.55 -13.89 6.88
CA GLY A 247 17.03 -14.00 8.25
C GLY A 247 15.92 -14.53 9.16
N GLN A 248 15.47 -13.69 10.10
CA GLN A 248 14.37 -13.99 11.01
C GLN A 248 13.01 -13.43 10.54
N ILE A 249 12.92 -12.91 9.32
CA ILE A 249 11.69 -12.28 8.80
C ILE A 249 11.03 -13.20 7.78
N LEU A 250 9.75 -13.50 7.98
CA LEU A 250 8.86 -14.05 6.95
C LEU A 250 8.16 -12.89 6.24
N ILE A 251 8.18 -12.92 4.91
CA ILE A 251 7.57 -11.91 4.04
C ILE A 251 6.51 -12.62 3.21
N GLY A 252 5.26 -12.17 3.26
CA GLY A 252 4.20 -12.69 2.39
C GLY A 252 4.51 -12.39 0.94
N ASP A 253 4.41 -13.41 0.09
CA ASP A 253 4.76 -13.29 -1.33
C ASP A 253 3.75 -12.44 -2.10
N ASP A 254 4.19 -11.91 -3.25
CA ASP A 254 3.38 -11.07 -4.14
C ASP A 254 2.20 -11.85 -4.75
N ASP A 255 1.18 -11.12 -5.24
CA ASP A 255 -0.02 -11.69 -5.87
C ASP A 255 -0.88 -12.57 -4.93
N GLN A 256 -0.78 -12.37 -3.62
CA GLN A 256 -1.55 -13.09 -2.59
C GLN A 256 -2.17 -12.14 -1.57
N ALA A 257 -3.16 -12.62 -0.80
CA ALA A 257 -3.85 -11.79 0.20
C ALA A 257 -2.92 -11.30 1.34
N VAL A 258 -1.77 -11.96 1.53
CA VAL A 258 -0.75 -11.62 2.53
C VAL A 258 0.41 -10.82 1.95
N GLU A 259 0.31 -10.34 0.70
CA GLU A 259 1.33 -9.48 0.10
C GLU A 259 1.65 -8.29 1.03
N GLY A 260 2.93 -8.03 1.23
CA GLY A 260 3.42 -6.98 2.12
C GLY A 260 3.35 -7.29 3.61
N LEU A 261 2.79 -8.45 4.03
CA LEU A 261 2.90 -8.93 5.40
C LEU A 261 4.35 -9.22 5.74
N ARG A 262 4.81 -8.73 6.90
CA ARG A 262 6.10 -9.09 7.48
C ARG A 262 5.93 -9.50 8.92
N LEU A 263 6.41 -10.70 9.22
CA LEU A 263 6.43 -11.26 10.57
C LEU A 263 7.89 -11.58 10.94
N ARG A 264 8.29 -11.27 12.17
CA ARG A 264 9.58 -11.69 12.71
C ARG A 264 9.39 -12.90 13.59
N TYR A 265 10.18 -13.94 13.34
CA TYR A 265 10.23 -15.14 14.15
C TYR A 265 11.60 -15.33 14.81
N THR A 266 11.65 -15.32 16.14
CA THR A 266 12.88 -15.47 16.94
C THR A 266 12.95 -16.80 17.70
N GLY A 267 12.01 -17.71 17.44
CA GLY A 267 11.93 -18.99 18.15
C GLY A 267 12.91 -20.04 17.60
N SER A 268 13.13 -21.07 18.39
CA SER A 268 14.03 -22.19 18.09
C SER A 268 13.32 -23.48 17.64
N GLU A 269 11.98 -23.47 17.66
CA GLU A 269 11.15 -24.63 17.30
C GLU A 269 10.36 -24.37 16.01
N THR A 270 9.99 -25.43 15.32
CA THR A 270 9.05 -25.41 14.19
C THR A 270 7.64 -25.72 14.69
N GLY A 271 6.61 -25.39 13.89
CA GLY A 271 5.22 -25.71 14.22
C GLY A 271 4.23 -24.61 13.87
N MET A 272 2.98 -24.82 14.30
CA MET A 272 1.84 -23.94 14.02
C MET A 272 1.70 -22.87 15.09
N ILE A 273 1.50 -21.62 14.66
CA ILE A 273 1.30 -20.46 15.52
C ILE A 273 0.02 -19.75 15.06
N VAL A 274 -0.86 -19.41 15.99
CA VAL A 274 -2.05 -18.62 15.68
C VAL A 274 -1.67 -17.14 15.68
N PHE A 275 -2.07 -16.44 14.63
CA PHE A 275 -1.79 -15.04 14.38
C PHE A 275 -3.10 -14.30 14.07
N SER A 276 -3.42 -13.25 14.81
CA SER A 276 -4.61 -12.43 14.57
C SER A 276 -4.19 -11.07 14.03
N PHE A 277 -4.85 -10.61 12.97
CA PHE A 277 -4.57 -9.34 12.33
C PHE A 277 -5.80 -8.43 12.32
N ILE A 278 -5.61 -7.19 12.76
CA ILE A 278 -6.68 -6.19 12.92
C ILE A 278 -6.20 -4.86 12.35
N LYS A 279 -7.11 -4.09 11.73
CA LYS A 279 -6.83 -2.78 11.18
C LYS A 279 -7.41 -1.68 12.04
N GLY A 280 -6.54 -0.75 12.43
CA GLY A 280 -6.96 0.51 13.00
C GLY A 280 -7.71 1.39 11.99
N VAL A 281 -8.39 2.40 12.50
CA VAL A 281 -9.16 3.38 11.71
C VAL A 281 -8.26 4.11 10.71
N GLY A 282 -7.00 4.37 11.05
CA GLY A 282 -6.03 5.01 10.17
C GLY A 282 -5.71 4.14 8.94
N ASP A 283 -5.44 2.85 9.13
CA ASP A 283 -5.21 1.91 8.03
C ASP A 283 -6.46 1.75 7.14
N LYS A 284 -7.65 1.70 7.76
CA LYS A 284 -8.93 1.67 7.03
C LYS A 284 -9.14 2.95 6.21
N LEU A 285 -8.80 4.12 6.76
CA LEU A 285 -8.85 5.40 6.04
C LEU A 285 -7.84 5.43 4.91
N ASP A 286 -6.60 4.99 5.15
CA ASP A 286 -5.55 4.95 4.14
C ASP A 286 -5.95 4.07 2.96
N LYS A 287 -6.46 2.86 3.21
CA LYS A 287 -7.04 1.98 2.20
C LYS A 287 -8.16 2.66 1.41
N ALA A 288 -9.11 3.29 2.08
CA ALA A 288 -10.21 3.97 1.41
C ALA A 288 -9.74 5.15 0.54
N LEU A 289 -8.81 5.95 1.06
CA LEU A 289 -8.24 7.09 0.33
C LEU A 289 -7.42 6.61 -0.88
N HIS A 290 -6.66 5.52 -0.74
CA HIS A 290 -5.93 4.90 -1.84
C HIS A 290 -6.89 4.55 -3.01
N TYR A 291 -7.96 3.80 -2.75
CA TYR A 291 -8.95 3.48 -3.79
C TYR A 291 -9.78 4.69 -4.28
N MET A 292 -9.89 5.76 -3.50
CA MET A 292 -10.54 6.99 -3.96
C MET A 292 -9.66 7.82 -4.90
N SER A 293 -8.36 7.85 -4.62
CA SER A 293 -7.36 8.69 -5.30
C SER A 293 -6.56 7.98 -6.37
N ASP A 294 -6.72 6.65 -6.51
CA ASP A 294 -6.05 5.89 -7.55
C ASP A 294 -6.34 6.48 -8.94
N GLY A 295 -5.28 6.71 -9.71
CA GLY A 295 -5.35 7.43 -10.97
C GLY A 295 -5.87 6.60 -12.14
N ILE A 296 -5.97 5.27 -11.98
CA ILE A 296 -6.34 4.34 -13.04
C ILE A 296 -7.76 3.86 -12.81
N ASP A 297 -8.01 3.24 -11.66
CA ASP A 297 -9.26 2.57 -11.30
C ASP A 297 -9.97 3.24 -10.12
N GLY A 298 -9.41 4.33 -9.59
CA GLY A 298 -10.00 5.02 -8.45
C GLY A 298 -11.33 5.72 -8.76
N TYR A 299 -12.07 6.05 -7.71
CA TYR A 299 -13.39 6.70 -7.82
C TYR A 299 -13.33 8.01 -8.61
N VAL A 300 -12.30 8.84 -8.37
CA VAL A 300 -12.15 10.14 -9.05
C VAL A 300 -11.84 9.95 -10.55
N ALA A 301 -10.91 9.05 -10.88
CA ALA A 301 -10.56 8.73 -12.26
C ALA A 301 -11.77 8.21 -13.05
N ASN A 302 -12.54 7.30 -12.45
CA ASN A 302 -13.75 6.75 -13.07
C ASN A 302 -14.84 7.82 -13.30
N LYS A 303 -15.01 8.77 -12.37
CA LYS A 303 -15.93 9.90 -12.56
C LYS A 303 -15.49 10.81 -13.71
N GLN A 304 -14.20 11.13 -13.80
CA GLN A 304 -13.65 11.92 -14.92
C GLN A 304 -13.91 11.22 -16.27
N LYS A 305 -13.66 9.92 -16.35
CA LYS A 305 -13.93 9.10 -17.54
C LYS A 305 -15.42 9.13 -17.92
N SER A 306 -16.32 8.99 -16.95
CA SER A 306 -17.77 9.08 -17.19
C SER A 306 -18.18 10.45 -17.73
N LEU A 307 -17.66 11.54 -17.17
CA LEU A 307 -17.95 12.90 -17.65
C LEU A 307 -17.40 13.13 -19.06
N GLN A 308 -16.19 12.64 -19.35
CA GLN A 308 -15.63 12.70 -20.70
C GLN A 308 -16.51 11.97 -21.72
N ASN A 309 -17.04 10.80 -21.36
CA ASN A 309 -17.96 10.06 -22.23
C ASN A 309 -19.28 10.81 -22.44
N GLN A 310 -19.79 11.52 -21.43
CA GLN A 310 -20.98 12.36 -21.58
C GLN A 310 -20.71 13.55 -22.52
N MET A 311 -19.56 14.23 -22.38
CA MET A 311 -19.15 15.30 -23.29
C MET A 311 -19.10 14.81 -24.74
N ASN A 312 -18.42 13.68 -24.97
CA ASN A 312 -18.30 13.09 -26.31
C ASN A 312 -19.68 12.75 -26.93
N ASN A 313 -20.66 12.33 -26.13
CA ASN A 313 -22.02 12.04 -26.61
C ASN A 313 -22.82 13.31 -26.90
N ILE A 314 -22.59 14.38 -26.14
CA ILE A 314 -23.20 15.69 -26.36
C ILE A 314 -22.63 16.31 -27.65
N ASP A 315 -21.31 16.25 -27.86
CA ASP A 315 -20.67 16.75 -29.08
C ASP A 315 -21.26 16.08 -30.33
N LYS A 316 -21.38 14.74 -30.31
CA LYS A 316 -22.05 13.99 -31.39
C LYS A 316 -23.53 14.36 -31.58
N LYS A 317 -24.20 14.90 -30.57
CA LYS A 317 -25.59 15.38 -30.68
C LYS A 317 -25.62 16.78 -31.29
N ILE A 318 -24.67 17.64 -30.93
CA ILE A 318 -24.47 18.97 -31.53
C ILE A 318 -24.20 18.81 -33.03
N ASP A 319 -23.23 17.98 -33.42
CA ASP A 319 -22.89 17.75 -34.84
C ASP A 319 -24.11 17.33 -35.67
N ARG A 320 -24.91 16.40 -35.13
CA ARG A 320 -26.15 15.94 -35.79
C ARG A 320 -27.20 17.04 -35.88
N MET A 321 -27.27 17.93 -34.90
CA MET A 321 -28.22 19.03 -34.89
C MET A 321 -27.81 20.13 -35.87
N GLU A 322 -26.53 20.47 -35.92
CA GLU A 322 -25.97 21.38 -36.92
C GLU A 322 -26.25 20.90 -38.33
N MET A 323 -26.00 19.62 -38.63
CA MET A 323 -26.34 19.02 -39.93
C MET A 323 -27.84 19.15 -40.26
N ARG A 324 -28.73 18.99 -39.28
CA ARG A 324 -30.18 19.16 -39.48
C ARG A 324 -30.56 20.61 -39.75
N LEU A 325 -29.94 21.57 -39.05
CA LEU A 325 -30.14 22.99 -39.28
C LEU A 325 -29.70 23.39 -40.70
N THR A 326 -28.54 22.90 -41.17
CA THR A 326 -28.08 23.11 -42.54
C THR A 326 -29.08 22.58 -43.57
N LYS A 327 -29.54 21.33 -43.44
CA LYS A 327 -30.54 20.75 -44.35
C LYS A 327 -31.86 21.51 -44.34
N TYR A 328 -32.28 22.00 -43.18
CA TYR A 328 -33.49 22.80 -43.06
C TYR A 328 -33.34 24.15 -43.77
N GLN A 329 -32.19 24.80 -43.63
CA GLN A 329 -31.84 26.03 -44.35
C GLN A 329 -31.84 25.80 -45.88
N GLU A 330 -31.20 24.73 -46.37
CA GLU A 330 -31.21 24.37 -47.80
C GLU A 330 -32.64 24.16 -48.32
N THR A 331 -33.48 23.46 -47.54
CA THR A 331 -34.88 23.23 -47.89
C THR A 331 -35.67 24.55 -47.97
N LEU A 332 -35.45 25.46 -47.02
CA LEU A 332 -36.09 26.78 -47.03
C LEU A 332 -35.66 27.61 -48.24
N ILE A 333 -34.36 27.61 -48.57
CA ILE A 333 -33.84 28.29 -49.76
C ILE A 333 -34.48 27.73 -51.02
N ALA A 334 -34.52 26.39 -51.18
CA ALA A 334 -35.13 25.76 -52.34
C ALA A 334 -36.63 26.10 -52.49
N LYS A 335 -37.37 26.12 -51.38
CA LYS A 335 -38.78 26.55 -51.36
C LYS A 335 -38.93 28.01 -51.79
N TYR A 336 -38.08 28.89 -51.28
CA TYR A 336 -38.10 30.32 -51.63
C TYR A 336 -37.83 30.53 -53.12
N THR A 337 -36.79 29.90 -53.68
CA THR A 337 -36.49 29.95 -55.12
C THR A 337 -37.64 29.38 -55.97
N ALA A 338 -38.30 28.31 -55.54
CA ALA A 338 -39.46 27.76 -56.25
C ALA A 338 -40.65 28.74 -56.25
N MET A 339 -40.91 29.41 -55.12
CA MET A 339 -41.93 30.45 -55.02
C MET A 339 -41.61 31.66 -55.90
N GLU A 340 -40.36 32.11 -55.97
CA GLU A 340 -39.94 33.19 -56.88
C GLU A 340 -40.20 32.84 -58.35
N ARG A 341 -39.90 31.60 -58.76
CA ARG A 341 -40.17 31.12 -60.13
C ARG A 341 -41.66 31.08 -60.43
N LEU A 342 -42.48 30.62 -59.48
CA LEU A 342 -43.94 30.63 -59.61
C LEU A 342 -44.49 32.05 -59.71
N LEU A 343 -44.00 32.99 -58.90
CA LEU A 343 -44.38 34.39 -58.98
C LEU A 343 -44.01 35.02 -60.32
N SER A 344 -42.80 34.76 -60.83
CA SER A 344 -42.37 35.21 -62.16
C SER A 344 -43.26 34.65 -63.27
N GLN A 345 -43.62 33.36 -63.20
CA GLN A 345 -44.58 32.75 -64.13
C GLN A 345 -45.97 33.39 -64.03
N LEU A 346 -46.50 33.59 -62.82
CA LEU A 346 -47.79 34.24 -62.61
C LEU A 346 -47.78 35.69 -63.12
N GLN A 347 -46.70 36.44 -62.91
CA GLN A 347 -46.54 37.78 -63.48
C GLN A 347 -46.54 37.74 -65.01
N SER A 348 -45.81 36.80 -65.63
CA SER A 348 -45.81 36.65 -67.09
C SER A 348 -47.18 36.27 -67.64
N GLN A 349 -47.94 35.41 -66.93
CA GLN A 349 -49.31 35.06 -67.27
C GLN A 349 -50.26 36.25 -67.11
N GLN A 350 -50.12 37.03 -66.04
CA GLN A 350 -50.88 38.25 -65.83
C GLN A 350 -50.61 39.26 -66.95
N SER A 351 -49.35 39.49 -67.33
CA SER A 351 -49.00 40.37 -68.46
C SER A 351 -49.58 39.86 -69.78
N TRP A 352 -49.55 38.55 -70.02
CA TRP A 352 -50.18 37.94 -71.21
C TRP A 352 -51.70 38.15 -71.21
N LEU A 353 -52.39 37.89 -70.09
CA LEU A 353 -53.83 38.12 -69.95
C LEU A 353 -54.20 39.60 -70.13
N MET A 354 -53.42 40.52 -69.55
CA MET A 354 -53.62 41.96 -69.71
C MET A 354 -53.47 42.40 -71.17
N ASN A 355 -52.47 41.87 -71.89
CA ASN A 355 -52.31 42.12 -73.32
C ASN A 355 -53.50 41.56 -74.12
N GLN A 356 -53.96 40.36 -73.81
CA GLN A 356 -55.12 39.74 -74.48
C GLN A 356 -56.42 40.53 -74.24
N ILE A 357 -56.64 40.99 -73.00
CA ILE A 357 -57.78 41.85 -72.66
C ILE A 357 -57.70 43.17 -73.41
N SER A 358 -56.52 43.80 -73.49
CA SER A 358 -56.30 45.02 -74.27
C SER A 358 -56.68 44.84 -75.76
N PHE A 359 -56.30 43.71 -76.36
CA PHE A 359 -56.71 43.35 -77.73
C PHE A 359 -58.22 43.14 -77.87
N MET A 360 -58.90 42.63 -76.84
CA MET A 360 -60.35 42.39 -76.85
C MET A 360 -61.19 43.63 -76.50
N SER A 361 -60.64 44.60 -75.76
CA SER A 361 -61.31 45.86 -75.41
C SER A 361 -61.06 46.99 -76.41
N GLY A 362 -60.14 46.80 -77.36
CA GLY A 362 -59.78 47.75 -78.42
C GLY A 362 -60.41 47.45 -79.78
N SER A 363 -61.43 46.60 -79.84
CA SER A 363 -62.21 46.29 -81.06
C SER A 363 -63.64 46.80 -80.96
#